data_AF-A0A286UF75-F1
#
_entry.id   AF-A0A286UF75-F1
#
_cell.length_a   1.000
_cell.length_b   1.000
_cell.length_c   1.000
_cell.angle_alpha   90.00
_cell.angle_beta   90.00
_cell.angle_gamma   90.00
#
_symmetry.space_group_name_H-M   'P 1'
#
loop_
_entity.id
_entity.type
_entity.pdbx_description
1 polymer ?
#
loop_
_entity_poly.entity_id
_entity_poly.type
_entity_poly.pdbx_seq_one_letter_code
_entity_poly.pdbx_strand_id
1 'polypeptide(L)'
;MSCQQTRQKFKEVFNDYEEFDLSEEYKFNDIIKKRSLYQWRHLCGYGEACKIENKSETILLPWSFTDDSGKLEPKLKDACELFRKLQLIDRDQKSIPHIRGFVFGSEKESFGFVFNYIPEESTTLPEFLGKDYSENQLLTIILGVANGLKAMHDVEIVLDWILPVKMKYQLRLPTRIKGAPADRMRWYAPEYSDNLNDSKSNIWQFGMVLYVYEKPEKPSKMTKFQEELWKLCERCWTKPEERPTMSDMVGDLNSLKEV
;
A
#
# COMPACT_ATOMS: atom_id res chain seq x y z
N MET A 1 -28.69 1.83 -0.68
CA MET A 1 -28.95 2.47 -1.99
C MET A 1 -29.13 1.32 -2.98
N SER A 2 -29.59 1.52 -4.22
CA SER A 2 -29.47 0.44 -5.22
C SER A 2 -28.08 0.51 -5.88
N CYS A 3 -27.53 -0.61 -6.38
CA CYS A 3 -26.29 -0.60 -7.18
C CYS A 3 -26.36 0.39 -8.35
N GLN A 4 -27.54 0.56 -8.96
CA GLN A 4 -27.75 1.54 -10.03
C GLN A 4 -27.61 2.98 -9.53
N GLN A 5 -28.15 3.31 -8.35
CA GLN A 5 -27.98 4.63 -7.74
C GLN A 5 -26.53 4.91 -7.36
N THR A 6 -25.81 3.91 -6.85
CA THR A 6 -24.36 4.00 -6.58
C THR A 6 -23.58 4.24 -7.87
N ARG A 7 -23.85 3.48 -8.93
CA ARG A 7 -23.19 3.64 -10.23
C ARG A 7 -23.48 5.01 -10.84
N GLN A 8 -24.70 5.52 -10.69
CA GLN A 8 -25.09 6.84 -11.17
C GLN A 8 -24.40 7.96 -10.40
N LYS A 9 -24.38 7.92 -9.06
CA LYS A 9 -23.60 8.87 -8.24
C LYS A 9 -22.12 8.79 -8.55
N PHE A 10 -21.60 7.61 -8.84
CA PHE A 10 -20.22 7.45 -9.26
C PHE A 10 -19.99 8.12 -10.61
N LYS A 11 -20.82 7.87 -11.62
CA LYS A 11 -20.77 8.58 -12.91
C LYS A 11 -20.83 10.10 -12.73
N GLU A 12 -21.69 10.61 -11.84
CA GLU A 12 -21.74 12.05 -11.53
C GLU A 12 -20.41 12.60 -10.98
N VAL A 13 -19.68 11.79 -10.18
CA VAL A 13 -18.35 12.14 -9.66
C VAL A 13 -17.24 11.88 -10.70
N PHE A 14 -17.46 10.96 -11.64
CA PHE A 14 -16.44 10.36 -12.51
C PHE A 14 -16.78 10.39 -14.00
N ASN A 15 -17.57 11.36 -14.47
CA ASN A 15 -17.85 11.49 -15.90
C ASN A 15 -16.57 11.53 -16.76
N ASP A 16 -15.46 12.03 -16.19
CA ASP A 16 -14.16 12.10 -16.86
C ASP A 16 -13.35 10.78 -16.85
N TYR A 17 -13.87 9.72 -16.21
CA TYR A 17 -13.13 8.47 -15.96
C TYR A 17 -13.88 7.21 -16.39
N GLU A 18 -14.88 7.33 -17.28
CA GLU A 18 -15.58 6.16 -17.84
C GLU A 18 -14.62 5.19 -18.54
N GLU A 19 -13.50 5.68 -19.10
CA GLU A 19 -12.47 4.85 -19.73
C GLU A 19 -11.73 3.91 -18.75
N PHE A 20 -11.82 4.18 -17.45
CA PHE A 20 -11.23 3.36 -16.39
C PHE A 20 -12.24 2.41 -15.70
N ASP A 21 -13.52 2.44 -16.10
CA ASP A 21 -14.53 1.47 -15.64
C ASP A 21 -14.34 0.14 -16.38
N LEU A 22 -13.67 -0.79 -15.72
CA LEU A 22 -13.38 -2.12 -16.27
C LEU A 22 -14.44 -3.15 -15.87
N SER A 23 -15.62 -2.72 -15.39
CA SER A 23 -16.67 -3.64 -14.91
C SER A 23 -17.24 -4.56 -15.99
N GLU A 24 -17.20 -4.12 -17.27
CA GLU A 24 -17.63 -4.95 -18.40
C GLU A 24 -16.58 -6.00 -18.78
N GLU A 25 -15.29 -5.67 -18.63
CA GLU A 25 -14.17 -6.57 -18.89
C GLU A 25 -14.00 -7.60 -17.77
N TYR A 26 -14.09 -7.14 -16.52
CA TYR A 26 -13.96 -7.95 -15.32
C TYR A 26 -15.31 -8.07 -14.64
N LYS A 27 -16.11 -9.03 -15.13
CA LYS A 27 -17.39 -9.38 -14.51
C LYS A 27 -17.16 -9.84 -13.08
N PHE A 28 -17.46 -8.96 -12.14
CA PHE A 28 -17.19 -9.16 -10.72
C PHE A 28 -17.82 -10.45 -10.17
N ASN A 29 -19.04 -10.76 -10.60
CA ASN A 29 -19.71 -12.01 -10.23
C ASN A 29 -18.96 -13.26 -10.70
N ASP A 30 -18.27 -13.20 -11.83
CA ASP A 30 -17.47 -14.32 -12.34
C ASP A 30 -16.18 -14.49 -11.52
N ILE A 31 -15.61 -13.38 -11.06
CA ILE A 31 -14.45 -13.40 -10.15
C ILE A 31 -14.83 -14.04 -8.81
N ILE A 32 -15.96 -13.65 -8.23
CA ILE A 32 -16.47 -14.23 -6.98
C ILE A 32 -16.82 -15.71 -7.15
N LYS A 33 -17.53 -16.09 -8.22
CA LYS A 33 -17.93 -17.48 -8.45
C LYS A 33 -16.74 -18.41 -8.59
N LYS A 34 -15.65 -17.92 -9.17
CA LYS A 34 -14.38 -18.64 -9.32
C LYS A 34 -13.46 -18.45 -8.11
N ARG A 35 -13.98 -18.02 -6.95
CA ARG A 35 -13.15 -17.79 -5.75
C ARG A 35 -12.35 -19.01 -5.33
N SER A 36 -12.88 -20.22 -5.52
CA SER A 36 -12.15 -21.47 -5.25
C SER A 36 -11.02 -21.78 -6.26
N LEU A 37 -11.03 -21.16 -7.44
CA LEU A 37 -10.06 -21.39 -8.51
C LEU A 37 -8.90 -20.40 -8.49
N TYR A 38 -9.07 -19.26 -7.82
CA TYR A 38 -8.01 -18.24 -7.73
C TYR A 38 -7.21 -18.38 -6.43
N GLN A 39 -5.93 -18.02 -6.49
CA GLN A 39 -5.11 -17.87 -5.30
C GLN A 39 -5.48 -16.57 -4.59
N TRP A 40 -6.49 -16.63 -3.71
CA TRP A 40 -6.83 -15.50 -2.86
C TRP A 40 -5.79 -15.32 -1.79
N ARG A 41 -5.31 -14.08 -1.66
CA ARG A 41 -4.48 -13.67 -0.55
C ARG A 41 -5.27 -12.69 0.28
N HIS A 42 -5.46 -13.03 1.54
CA HIS A 42 -6.14 -12.16 2.48
C HIS A 42 -5.25 -10.94 2.74
N LEU A 43 -5.70 -9.75 2.34
CA LEU A 43 -4.97 -8.49 2.55
C LEU A 43 -5.24 -7.90 3.95
N CYS A 44 -5.67 -8.70 4.93
CA CYS A 44 -6.14 -8.25 6.26
C CYS A 44 -7.35 -7.32 6.14
N GLY A 45 -7.40 -6.22 6.91
CA GLY A 45 -8.58 -5.35 7.02
C GLY A 45 -8.99 -4.59 5.74
N TYR A 46 -8.42 -4.93 4.59
CA TYR A 46 -8.66 -4.33 3.26
C TYR A 46 -9.31 -5.32 2.29
N GLY A 47 -9.93 -6.35 2.87
CA GLY A 47 -10.49 -7.47 2.15
C GLY A 47 -9.41 -8.39 1.60
N GLU A 48 -9.68 -8.92 0.43
CA GLU A 48 -8.88 -9.94 -0.21
C GLU A 48 -8.41 -9.42 -1.54
N ALA A 49 -7.24 -9.88 -1.98
CA ALA A 49 -6.83 -9.75 -3.36
C ALA A 49 -6.83 -11.13 -4.03
N CYS A 50 -7.26 -11.14 -5.28
CA CYS A 50 -7.10 -12.28 -6.16
C CYS A 50 -6.17 -11.92 -7.31
N LYS A 51 -5.37 -12.89 -7.74
CA LYS A 51 -4.69 -12.91 -9.03
C LYS A 51 -5.69 -13.44 -10.05
N ILE A 52 -6.03 -12.63 -11.04
CA ILE A 52 -6.89 -13.03 -12.17
C ILE A 52 -6.01 -13.19 -13.39
N GLU A 53 -5.92 -14.40 -13.94
CA GLU A 53 -5.24 -14.65 -15.21
C GLU A 53 -6.23 -14.45 -16.35
N ASN A 54 -6.03 -13.38 -17.14
CA ASN A 54 -6.84 -13.11 -18.33
C ASN A 54 -5.93 -12.78 -19.51
N LYS A 55 -5.97 -13.62 -20.56
CA LYS A 55 -5.37 -13.44 -21.91
C LYS A 55 -3.87 -13.13 -22.04
N SER A 56 -3.20 -12.65 -20.99
CA SER A 56 -1.74 -12.39 -20.87
C SER A 56 -1.35 -11.73 -19.55
N GLU A 57 -2.32 -11.29 -18.72
CA GLU A 57 -2.05 -10.39 -17.60
C GLU A 57 -2.58 -10.98 -16.29
N THR A 58 -1.92 -10.58 -15.20
CA THR A 58 -2.44 -10.80 -13.86
C THR A 58 -2.84 -9.45 -13.27
N ILE A 59 -3.93 -9.45 -12.50
CA ILE A 59 -4.49 -8.25 -11.87
C ILE A 59 -4.69 -8.47 -10.38
N LEU A 60 -4.52 -7.42 -9.57
CA LEU A 60 -4.86 -7.36 -8.15
C LEU A 60 -6.17 -6.58 -7.94
N LEU A 61 -7.13 -7.16 -7.22
CA LEU A 61 -8.38 -6.50 -6.82
C LEU A 61 -8.51 -6.40 -5.28
N PRO A 62 -8.13 -5.30 -4.62
CA PRO A 62 -8.44 -5.10 -3.20
C PRO A 62 -9.95 -4.88 -2.98
N TRP A 63 -10.51 -5.44 -1.89
CA TRP A 63 -11.97 -5.67 -1.72
C TRP A 63 -12.62 -4.94 -0.52
N SER A 64 -13.82 -4.45 -0.80
CA SER A 64 -14.93 -3.98 0.08
C SER A 64 -14.83 -2.65 0.81
N PHE A 65 -15.79 -1.80 0.46
CA PHE A 65 -16.21 -0.61 1.19
C PHE A 65 -17.59 -0.75 1.82
N THR A 66 -18.05 -1.95 2.17
CA THR A 66 -19.22 -2.04 3.08
C THR A 66 -18.71 -1.86 4.51
N ASP A 67 -19.06 -0.76 5.17
CA ASP A 67 -18.95 -0.76 6.64
C ASP A 67 -20.01 -1.71 7.25
N ASP A 68 -19.84 -2.04 8.52
CA ASP A 68 -20.80 -2.88 9.26
C ASP A 68 -22.21 -2.26 9.32
N SER A 69 -22.34 -0.98 8.93
CA SER A 69 -23.60 -0.24 8.86
C SER A 69 -24.25 -0.22 7.46
N GLY A 70 -23.60 -0.82 6.45
CA GLY A 70 -24.05 -0.82 5.06
C GLY A 70 -23.98 0.54 4.36
N LYS A 71 -23.21 1.51 4.86
CA LYS A 71 -23.07 2.85 4.26
C LYS A 71 -21.82 2.95 3.39
N LEU A 72 -22.02 2.93 2.07
CA LEU A 72 -20.96 3.01 1.07
C LEU A 72 -20.46 4.45 0.80
N GLU A 73 -21.30 5.46 1.00
CA GLU A 73 -21.15 6.77 0.37
C GLU A 73 -19.89 7.57 0.80
N PRO A 74 -19.52 7.66 2.10
CA PRO A 74 -18.29 8.37 2.50
C PRO A 74 -17.02 7.68 1.99
N LYS A 75 -17.00 6.35 2.08
CA LYS A 75 -15.88 5.51 1.64
C LYS A 75 -15.66 5.57 0.12
N LEU A 76 -16.75 5.73 -0.63
CA LEU A 76 -16.69 5.85 -2.07
C LEU A 76 -15.93 7.12 -2.47
N LYS A 77 -16.25 8.28 -1.87
CA LYS A 77 -15.55 9.54 -2.15
C LYS A 77 -14.04 9.43 -1.89
N ASP A 78 -13.65 8.80 -0.77
CA ASP A 78 -12.24 8.60 -0.42
C ASP A 78 -11.55 7.68 -1.44
N ALA A 79 -12.22 6.60 -1.86
CA ALA A 79 -11.72 5.73 -2.93
C ALA A 79 -11.61 6.48 -4.26
N CYS A 80 -12.55 7.36 -4.57
CA CYS A 80 -12.49 8.20 -5.76
C CYS A 80 -11.25 9.10 -5.75
N GLU A 81 -11.04 9.79 -4.62
CA GLU A 81 -9.90 10.69 -4.44
C GLU A 81 -8.57 9.93 -4.54
N LEU A 82 -8.47 8.76 -3.92
CA LEU A 82 -7.28 7.92 -4.03
C LEU A 82 -7.03 7.47 -5.46
N PHE A 83 -8.07 7.07 -6.20
CA PHE A 83 -7.91 6.72 -7.62
C PHE A 83 -7.31 7.87 -8.41
N ARG A 84 -7.84 9.09 -8.22
CA ARG A 84 -7.33 10.29 -8.89
C ARG A 84 -5.87 10.55 -8.54
N LYS A 85 -5.53 10.51 -7.24
CA LYS A 85 -4.15 10.69 -6.78
C LYS A 85 -3.22 9.62 -7.35
N LEU A 86 -3.69 8.38 -7.45
CA LEU A 86 -2.92 7.29 -8.03
C LEU A 86 -2.65 7.49 -9.52
N GLN A 87 -3.63 7.94 -10.29
CA GLN A 87 -3.45 8.27 -11.71
C GLN A 87 -2.38 9.35 -11.94
N LEU A 88 -2.13 10.24 -10.97
CA LEU A 88 -1.06 11.25 -11.06
C LEU A 88 0.35 10.66 -10.92
N ILE A 89 0.49 9.50 -10.27
CA ILE A 89 1.76 8.80 -10.04
C ILE A 89 2.09 7.84 -11.18
N ASP A 90 1.03 7.28 -11.77
CA ASP A 90 0.97 5.95 -12.35
C ASP A 90 1.86 5.68 -13.56
N ARG A 91 2.21 6.73 -14.32
CA ARG A 91 2.87 6.55 -15.62
C ARG A 91 4.39 6.46 -15.55
N ASP A 92 5.00 7.02 -14.51
CA ASP A 92 6.46 7.19 -14.47
C ASP A 92 7.13 6.46 -13.29
N GLN A 93 6.36 5.89 -12.36
CA GLN A 93 6.89 5.34 -11.10
C GLN A 93 6.92 3.81 -11.10
N LYS A 94 8.09 3.24 -11.43
CA LYS A 94 8.33 1.77 -11.43
C LYS A 94 8.15 1.10 -10.06
N SER A 95 8.21 1.88 -8.98
CA SER A 95 8.06 1.41 -7.61
C SER A 95 6.62 1.23 -7.15
N ILE A 96 5.65 1.62 -7.97
CA ILE A 96 4.22 1.55 -7.65
C ILE A 96 3.54 0.71 -8.73
N PRO A 97 2.74 -0.30 -8.35
CA PRO A 97 2.00 -1.08 -9.33
C PRO A 97 1.07 -0.17 -10.14
N HIS A 98 1.07 -0.37 -11.45
CA HIS A 98 0.27 0.46 -12.35
C HIS A 98 -1.23 0.27 -12.09
N ILE A 99 -2.00 1.34 -11.89
CA ILE A 99 -3.45 1.27 -11.70
C ILE A 99 -4.20 1.39 -13.03
N ARG A 100 -4.75 0.26 -13.49
CA ARG A 100 -5.48 0.19 -14.76
C ARG A 100 -6.86 0.81 -14.70
N GLY A 101 -7.52 0.75 -13.54
CA GLY A 101 -8.91 1.18 -13.42
C GLY A 101 -9.58 0.65 -12.18
N PHE A 102 -10.90 0.51 -12.25
CA PHE A 102 -11.74 0.01 -11.16
C PHE A 102 -12.87 -0.87 -11.69
N VAL A 103 -13.49 -1.63 -10.79
CA VAL A 103 -14.62 -2.53 -11.09
C VAL A 103 -15.73 -2.37 -10.06
N PHE A 104 -16.97 -2.50 -10.51
CA PHE A 104 -18.17 -2.54 -9.69
C PHE A 104 -18.77 -3.95 -9.62
N GLY A 105 -19.18 -4.34 -8.42
CA GLY A 105 -20.01 -5.51 -8.23
C GLY A 105 -21.49 -5.23 -8.51
N SER A 106 -22.15 -6.19 -9.16
CA SER A 106 -23.57 -6.09 -9.53
C SER A 106 -24.53 -6.36 -8.37
N GLU A 107 -24.16 -7.20 -7.40
CA GLU A 107 -25.08 -7.71 -6.37
C GLU A 107 -24.87 -7.12 -4.97
N LYS A 108 -23.66 -6.63 -4.69
CA LYS A 108 -23.30 -5.96 -3.45
C LYS A 108 -22.64 -4.66 -3.86
N GLU A 109 -23.00 -3.56 -3.23
CA GLU A 109 -22.36 -2.25 -3.33
C GLU A 109 -20.85 -2.39 -3.08
N SER A 110 -20.12 -2.80 -4.10
CA SER A 110 -18.73 -3.24 -3.99
C SER A 110 -17.96 -2.64 -5.14
N PHE A 111 -16.75 -2.25 -4.78
CA PHE A 111 -15.84 -1.48 -5.60
C PHE A 111 -14.44 -2.03 -5.33
N GLY A 112 -13.66 -2.18 -6.39
CA GLY A 112 -12.27 -2.63 -6.30
C GLY A 112 -11.42 -1.91 -7.34
N PHE A 113 -10.16 -1.68 -7.01
CA PHE A 113 -9.17 -1.19 -7.96
C PHE A 113 -8.57 -2.33 -8.76
N VAL A 114 -8.14 -2.06 -9.98
CA VAL A 114 -7.47 -3.00 -10.87
C VAL A 114 -6.03 -2.54 -11.03
N PHE A 115 -5.08 -3.33 -10.56
CA PHE A 115 -3.65 -3.04 -10.76
C PHE A 115 -3.00 -4.06 -11.67
N ASN A 116 -1.94 -3.65 -12.38
CA ASN A 116 -0.99 -4.58 -12.98
C ASN A 116 -0.36 -5.45 -11.89
N TYR A 117 -0.28 -6.75 -12.16
CA TYR A 117 0.39 -7.67 -11.26
C TYR A 117 1.90 -7.60 -11.36
N ILE A 118 2.52 -7.79 -10.21
CA ILE A 118 3.96 -7.88 -10.07
C ILE A 118 4.31 -9.38 -9.95
N PRO A 119 5.08 -9.95 -10.90
CA PRO A 119 5.39 -11.37 -10.95
C PRO A 119 5.83 -11.99 -9.63
N GLU A 120 5.44 -13.26 -9.45
CA GLU A 120 5.57 -14.10 -8.25
C GLU A 120 7.01 -14.34 -7.77
N GLU A 121 8.03 -14.04 -8.58
CA GLU A 121 9.45 -14.07 -8.15
C GLU A 121 9.77 -12.99 -7.10
N SER A 122 8.96 -11.94 -7.04
CA SER A 122 8.93 -11.07 -5.87
C SER A 122 8.45 -11.92 -4.69
N THR A 123 9.13 -11.96 -3.54
CA THR A 123 8.61 -12.58 -2.31
C THR A 123 8.01 -11.50 -1.40
N THR A 124 7.12 -11.81 -0.46
CA THR A 124 6.68 -10.80 0.53
C THR A 124 7.90 -10.25 1.26
N LEU A 125 7.89 -9.05 1.85
CA LEU A 125 9.12 -8.55 2.48
C LEU A 125 9.67 -9.53 3.54
N PRO A 126 8.90 -10.27 4.38
CA PRO A 126 9.48 -11.21 5.33
C PRO A 126 10.07 -12.45 4.64
N GLU A 127 9.38 -12.99 3.63
CA GLU A 127 9.94 -14.08 2.80
C GLU A 127 11.18 -13.61 2.02
N PHE A 128 11.22 -12.33 1.67
CA PHE A 128 12.36 -11.67 1.08
C PHE A 128 13.48 -11.55 2.12
N LEU A 129 13.26 -10.89 3.25
CA LEU A 129 14.21 -10.70 4.34
C LEU A 129 14.73 -12.02 4.94
N GLY A 130 14.01 -13.13 4.77
CA GLY A 130 14.47 -14.46 5.12
C GLY A 130 15.49 -15.07 4.13
N LYS A 131 15.84 -14.38 3.05
CA LYS A 131 16.89 -14.76 2.09
C LYS A 131 18.16 -13.95 2.31
N ASP A 132 19.31 -14.57 2.03
CA ASP A 132 20.61 -13.89 2.04
C ASP A 132 20.76 -13.00 0.80
N TYR A 133 20.60 -11.70 0.99
CA TYR A 133 20.88 -10.69 -0.04
C TYR A 133 22.21 -10.01 0.20
N SER A 134 22.88 -9.65 -0.89
CA SER A 134 23.96 -8.67 -0.82
C SER A 134 23.42 -7.30 -0.40
N GLU A 135 24.27 -6.49 0.24
CA GLU A 135 23.92 -5.12 0.66
C GLU A 135 23.39 -4.28 -0.51
N ASN A 136 23.95 -4.45 -1.71
CA ASN A 136 23.48 -3.77 -2.94
C ASN A 136 22.06 -4.17 -3.36
N GLN A 137 21.71 -5.45 -3.26
CA GLN A 137 20.36 -5.93 -3.56
C GLN A 137 19.36 -5.39 -2.53
N LEU A 138 19.73 -5.43 -1.25
CA LEU A 138 18.91 -4.89 -0.17
C LEU A 138 18.68 -3.38 -0.35
N LEU A 139 19.75 -2.61 -0.61
CA LEU A 139 19.68 -1.18 -0.83
C LEU A 139 18.79 -0.82 -2.04
N THR A 140 18.93 -1.56 -3.14
CA THR A 140 18.11 -1.36 -4.35
C THR A 140 16.62 -1.48 -4.04
N ILE A 141 16.25 -2.43 -3.18
CA ILE A 141 14.87 -2.71 -2.83
C ILE A 141 14.32 -1.71 -1.83
N ILE A 142 15.12 -1.36 -0.81
CA ILE A 142 14.81 -0.27 0.11
C ILE A 142 14.57 1.04 -0.65
N LEU A 143 15.44 1.37 -1.61
CA LEU A 143 15.29 2.53 -2.47
C LEU A 143 14.04 2.45 -3.35
N GLY A 144 13.72 1.28 -3.89
CA GLY A 144 12.48 1.06 -4.64
C GLY A 144 11.26 1.44 -3.80
N VAL A 145 11.14 0.88 -2.61
CA VAL A 145 10.07 1.19 -1.65
C VAL A 145 10.05 2.67 -1.27
N ALA A 146 11.20 3.25 -0.93
CA ALA A 146 11.32 4.65 -0.54
C ALA A 146 10.85 5.60 -1.65
N ASN A 147 11.22 5.33 -2.91
CA ASN A 147 10.75 6.11 -4.07
C ASN A 147 9.24 5.99 -4.26
N GLY A 148 8.66 4.81 -4.06
CA GLY A 148 7.21 4.63 -4.11
C GLY A 148 6.51 5.45 -3.01
N LEU A 149 6.97 5.35 -1.77
CA LEU A 149 6.40 6.15 -0.66
C LEU A 149 6.56 7.65 -0.87
N LYS A 150 7.72 8.08 -1.39
CA LYS A 150 7.94 9.48 -1.78
C LYS A 150 6.91 9.94 -2.81
N ALA A 151 6.75 9.20 -3.91
CA ALA A 151 5.81 9.55 -4.96
C ALA A 151 4.35 9.60 -4.46
N MET A 152 3.99 8.71 -3.53
CA MET A 152 2.68 8.76 -2.86
C MET A 152 2.53 10.02 -1.99
N HIS A 153 3.54 10.36 -1.19
CA HIS A 153 3.51 11.54 -0.33
C HIS A 153 3.48 12.84 -1.13
N ASP A 154 4.16 12.89 -2.27
CA ASP A 154 4.18 14.05 -3.18
C ASP A 154 2.79 14.41 -3.74
N VAL A 155 1.85 13.45 -3.75
CA VAL A 155 0.45 13.65 -4.15
C VAL A 155 -0.53 13.46 -2.98
N GLU A 156 -0.04 13.61 -1.75
CA GLU A 156 -0.84 13.56 -0.52
C GLU A 156 -1.59 12.22 -0.31
N ILE A 157 -1.01 11.12 -0.78
CA ILE A 157 -1.41 9.78 -0.37
C ILE A 157 -0.63 9.42 0.88
N VAL A 158 -1.32 9.38 2.01
CA VAL A 158 -0.78 8.84 3.26
C VAL A 158 -1.26 7.41 3.38
N LEU A 159 -0.33 6.45 3.34
CA LEU A 159 -0.67 5.07 3.59
C LEU A 159 -0.99 4.93 5.07
N ASP A 160 -2.16 4.43 5.38
CA ASP A 160 -2.44 4.15 6.77
C ASP A 160 -1.45 3.14 7.37
N TRP A 161 -0.97 2.13 6.62
CA TRP A 161 0.00 1.12 7.07
C TRP A 161 1.09 0.79 6.03
N ILE A 162 2.32 0.72 6.51
CA ILE A 162 3.48 0.15 5.83
C ILE A 162 3.96 -1.04 6.68
N LEU A 163 3.73 -2.27 6.20
CA LEU A 163 4.08 -3.50 6.92
C LEU A 163 5.02 -4.38 6.09
N PRO A 164 5.97 -5.10 6.73
CA PRO A 164 6.90 -5.96 5.99
C PRO A 164 6.14 -7.02 5.19
N VAL A 165 5.19 -7.72 5.83
CA VAL A 165 4.41 -8.84 5.25
C VAL A 165 3.75 -8.50 3.90
N LYS A 166 3.67 -7.21 3.52
CA LYS A 166 2.81 -6.73 2.45
C LYS A 166 3.38 -5.63 1.55
N MET A 167 4.70 -5.38 1.55
CA MET A 167 5.30 -4.35 0.69
C MET A 167 5.13 -4.56 -0.83
N LYS A 168 4.57 -5.70 -1.28
CA LYS A 168 4.25 -5.91 -2.69
C LYS A 168 3.06 -5.08 -3.21
N TYR A 169 2.06 -4.76 -2.37
CA TYR A 169 0.70 -4.48 -2.87
C TYR A 169 -0.19 -3.58 -1.99
N GLN A 170 0.34 -2.57 -1.28
CA GLN A 170 -0.52 -1.77 -0.40
C GLN A 170 -0.52 -0.27 -0.70
N LEU A 171 -1.64 0.14 -1.31
CA LEU A 171 -2.24 1.46 -1.12
C LEU A 171 -3.37 1.31 -0.10
N ARG A 172 -3.29 2.04 1.01
CA ARG A 172 -4.30 2.02 2.05
C ARG A 172 -5.00 3.37 2.12
N LEU A 173 -6.34 3.35 2.13
CA LEU A 173 -7.18 4.52 2.40
C LEU A 173 -7.28 4.80 3.91
N PRO A 174 -7.29 6.09 4.31
CA PRO A 174 -7.47 6.50 5.69
C PRO A 174 -8.76 5.94 6.29
N THR A 175 -8.64 5.04 7.25
CA THR A 175 -9.75 4.47 8.01
C THR A 175 -9.41 4.48 9.50
N ARG A 176 -10.24 5.17 10.28
CA ARG A 176 -10.21 5.14 11.75
C ARG A 176 -10.53 3.73 12.23
N ILE A 177 -9.51 2.92 12.54
CA ILE A 177 -9.71 1.61 13.15
C ILE A 177 -9.67 1.77 14.67
N LYS A 178 -10.83 1.72 15.32
CA LYS A 178 -10.90 1.34 16.73
C LYS A 178 -10.68 -0.17 16.81
N GLY A 179 -9.70 -0.62 17.60
CA GLY A 179 -9.45 -2.06 17.83
C GLY A 179 -8.42 -2.71 16.90
N ALA A 180 -7.30 -2.03 16.60
CA ALA A 180 -6.19 -2.68 15.93
C ALA A 180 -5.70 -3.90 16.76
N PRO A 181 -5.47 -5.07 16.14
CA PRO A 181 -4.90 -6.23 16.80
C PRO A 181 -3.61 -5.88 17.55
N ALA A 182 -3.42 -6.43 18.77
CA ALA A 182 -2.28 -6.09 19.65
C ALA A 182 -0.91 -6.36 19.00
N ASP A 183 -0.81 -7.37 18.13
CA ASP A 183 0.39 -7.71 17.36
C ASP A 183 0.80 -6.62 16.35
N ARG A 184 -0.12 -5.70 16.02
CA ARG A 184 0.12 -4.58 15.11
C ARG A 184 0.52 -3.31 15.84
N MET A 185 0.33 -3.25 17.17
CA MET A 185 0.61 -2.02 17.92
C MET A 185 2.07 -1.59 17.82
N ARG A 186 2.99 -2.55 17.70
CA ARG A 186 4.43 -2.28 17.60
C ARG A 186 4.86 -1.53 16.34
N TRP A 187 4.04 -1.50 15.28
CA TRP A 187 4.36 -0.79 14.04
C TRP A 187 3.92 0.68 14.08
N TYR A 188 3.10 1.07 15.05
CA TYR A 188 2.63 2.45 15.14
C TYR A 188 3.70 3.36 15.69
N ALA A 189 3.71 4.57 15.14
CA ALA A 189 4.34 5.68 15.81
C ALA A 189 3.62 5.92 17.15
N PRO A 190 4.33 6.32 18.23
CA PRO A 190 3.73 6.49 19.54
C PRO A 190 2.52 7.43 19.56
N GLU A 191 2.54 8.46 18.70
CA GLU A 191 1.48 9.46 18.56
C GLU A 191 0.27 8.98 17.73
N TYR A 192 0.32 7.80 17.12
CA TYR A 192 -0.77 7.30 16.29
C TYR A 192 -2.08 7.11 17.10
N SER A 193 -1.98 6.88 18.41
CA SER A 193 -3.14 6.79 19.31
C SER A 193 -3.97 8.08 19.35
N ASP A 194 -3.36 9.21 19.00
CA ASP A 194 -4.01 10.53 19.00
C ASP A 194 -4.78 10.79 17.69
N ASN A 195 -4.97 9.75 16.86
CA ASN A 195 -5.68 9.75 15.57
C ASN A 195 -5.02 10.60 14.48
N LEU A 196 -3.72 10.84 14.57
CA LEU A 196 -2.95 11.48 13.52
C LEU A 196 -2.26 10.39 12.69
N ASN A 197 -2.92 9.92 11.64
CA ASN A 197 -2.20 9.23 10.57
C ASN A 197 -1.80 10.25 9.50
N ASP A 198 -0.53 10.60 9.49
CA ASP A 198 0.07 11.54 8.56
C ASP A 198 1.30 10.93 7.88
N SER A 199 1.93 11.71 7.01
CA SER A 199 3.17 11.31 6.36
C SER A 199 4.27 10.98 7.38
N LYS A 200 4.31 11.61 8.57
CA LYS A 200 5.31 11.32 9.61
C LYS A 200 5.11 9.95 10.25
N SER A 201 3.87 9.50 10.40
CA SER A 201 3.56 8.12 10.80
C SER A 201 4.05 7.10 9.76
N ASN A 202 4.01 7.45 8.47
CA ASN A 202 4.57 6.60 7.41
C ASN A 202 6.09 6.50 7.53
N ILE A 203 6.79 7.60 7.84
CA ILE A 203 8.25 7.59 8.05
C ILE A 203 8.64 6.64 9.18
N TRP A 204 7.90 6.69 10.30
CA TRP A 204 8.11 5.77 11.41
C TRP A 204 7.96 4.31 10.97
N GLN A 205 6.83 3.99 10.34
CA GLN A 205 6.54 2.64 9.86
C GLN A 205 7.59 2.18 8.84
N PHE A 206 8.04 3.06 7.94
CA PHE A 206 9.12 2.76 6.99
C PHE A 206 10.40 2.36 7.73
N GLY A 207 10.83 3.15 8.73
CA GLY A 207 11.97 2.80 9.58
C GLY A 207 11.81 1.45 10.28
N MET A 208 10.62 1.15 10.81
CA MET A 208 10.31 -0.16 11.40
C MET A 208 10.46 -1.29 10.37
N VAL A 209 10.05 -1.07 9.12
CA VAL A 209 10.14 -2.09 8.08
C VAL A 209 11.58 -2.36 7.65
N LEU A 210 12.46 -1.36 7.66
CA LEU A 210 13.89 -1.56 7.39
C LEU A 210 14.54 -2.55 8.36
N TYR A 211 13.97 -2.73 9.56
CA TYR A 211 14.56 -3.54 10.61
C TYR A 211 13.64 -4.65 11.19
N VAL A 212 12.43 -4.80 10.65
CA VAL A 212 11.58 -6.01 10.73
C VAL A 212 11.02 -6.38 12.13
N TYR A 213 11.36 -5.68 13.21
CA TYR A 213 10.94 -6.02 14.58
C TYR A 213 10.68 -4.79 15.47
N GLU A 214 10.22 -5.00 16.71
CA GLU A 214 10.12 -3.98 17.79
C GLU A 214 11.35 -3.07 17.79
N LYS A 215 11.24 -1.80 18.27
CA LYS A 215 12.35 -0.83 18.22
C LYS A 215 13.64 -1.55 18.65
N PRO A 216 14.51 -1.87 17.69
CA PRO A 216 15.48 -2.92 17.93
C PRO A 216 16.56 -2.37 18.83
N GLU A 217 17.16 -3.24 19.64
CA GLU A 217 18.46 -2.91 20.20
C GLU A 217 19.47 -2.90 19.05
N LYS A 218 20.34 -1.89 19.04
CA LYS A 218 21.41 -1.79 18.04
C LYS A 218 22.30 -3.03 18.14
N PRO A 219 22.56 -3.78 17.05
CA PRO A 219 23.45 -4.92 17.10
C PRO A 219 24.85 -4.53 17.54
N SER A 220 25.50 -5.45 18.27
CA SER A 220 26.88 -5.28 18.72
C SER A 220 27.92 -5.38 17.59
N LYS A 221 27.53 -5.95 16.44
CA LYS A 221 28.39 -6.09 15.25
C LYS A 221 27.59 -5.75 14.01
N MET A 222 28.06 -4.76 13.27
CA MET A 222 27.48 -4.33 12.00
C MET A 222 28.58 -4.01 11.00
N THR A 223 28.30 -4.18 9.71
CA THR A 223 29.11 -3.61 8.64
C THR A 223 28.95 -2.09 8.62
N LYS A 224 29.85 -1.38 7.94
CA LYS A 224 29.74 0.08 7.77
C LYS A 224 28.41 0.47 7.11
N PHE A 225 27.97 -0.27 6.08
CA PHE A 225 26.68 -0.08 5.44
C PHE A 225 25.51 -0.22 6.43
N GLN A 226 25.52 -1.28 7.25
CA GLN A 226 24.51 -1.52 8.28
C GLN A 226 24.50 -0.41 9.35
N GLU A 227 25.66 0.10 9.74
CA GLU A 227 25.76 1.23 10.67
C GLU A 227 25.14 2.51 10.11
N GLU A 228 25.40 2.84 8.84
CA GLU A 228 24.80 4.02 8.20
C GLU A 228 23.29 3.84 8.01
N LEU A 229 22.84 2.66 7.58
CA LEU A 229 21.41 2.34 7.49
C LEU A 229 20.71 2.43 8.85
N TRP A 230 21.38 1.98 9.92
CA TRP A 230 20.86 2.10 11.30
C TRP A 230 20.64 3.55 11.71
N LYS A 231 21.59 4.45 11.41
CA LYS A 231 21.43 5.90 11.69
C LYS A 231 20.20 6.49 11.00
N LEU A 232 19.88 6.03 9.78
CA LEU A 232 18.67 6.46 9.08
C LEU A 232 17.41 5.95 9.79
N CYS A 233 17.40 4.68 10.23
CA CYS A 233 16.29 4.14 11.02
C CYS A 233 16.08 4.92 12.33
N GLU A 234 17.16 5.26 13.05
CA GLU A 234 17.08 6.05 14.28
C GLU A 234 16.41 7.41 14.05
N ARG A 235 16.70 8.07 12.91
CA ARG A 235 16.05 9.32 12.51
C ARG A 235 14.56 9.15 12.20
N CYS A 236 14.16 8.03 11.61
CA CYS A 236 12.74 7.70 11.41
C CYS A 236 11.98 7.51 12.73
N TRP A 237 12.68 7.13 13.79
CA TRP A 237 12.12 6.86 15.12
C TRP A 237 12.27 8.02 16.12
N THR A 238 12.51 9.23 15.62
CA THR A 238 12.49 10.48 16.40
C THR A 238 11.07 11.00 16.59
N LYS A 239 10.94 12.18 17.23
CA LYS A 239 9.66 12.87 17.35
C LYS A 239 9.11 13.27 15.97
N PRO A 240 7.78 13.34 15.77
CA PRO A 240 7.18 13.60 14.45
C PRO A 240 7.77 14.81 13.70
N GLU A 241 8.05 15.90 14.42
CA GLU A 241 8.61 17.14 13.89
C GLU A 241 10.08 17.03 13.46
N GLU A 242 10.83 16.07 14.03
CA GLU A 242 12.25 15.82 13.74
C GLU A 242 12.46 14.77 12.65
N ARG A 243 11.42 13.95 12.37
CA ARG A 243 11.52 12.89 11.36
C ARG A 243 11.80 13.47 9.97
N PRO A 244 12.65 12.83 9.17
CA PRO A 244 12.90 13.23 7.79
C PRO A 244 11.62 13.15 6.95
N THR A 245 11.60 13.82 5.81
CA THR A 245 10.61 13.54 4.76
C THR A 245 11.01 12.29 3.97
N MET A 246 10.10 11.70 3.19
CA MET A 246 10.48 10.63 2.26
C MET A 246 11.48 11.11 1.20
N SER A 247 11.46 12.41 0.85
CA SER A 247 12.46 12.99 -0.06
C SER A 247 13.86 12.98 0.56
N ASP A 248 13.98 13.39 1.83
CA ASP A 248 15.25 13.35 2.56
C ASP A 248 15.75 11.90 2.65
N MET A 249 14.86 10.97 2.99
CA MET A 249 15.18 9.54 3.07
C MET A 249 15.71 8.97 1.76
N VAL A 250 15.10 9.32 0.62
CA VAL A 250 15.60 8.90 -0.70
C VAL A 250 16.98 9.50 -0.98
N GLY A 251 17.22 10.76 -0.62
CA GLY A 251 18.53 11.40 -0.74
C GLY A 251 19.60 10.66 0.07
N ASP A 252 19.31 10.41 1.33
CA ASP A 252 20.20 9.71 2.26
C ASP A 252 20.51 8.28 1.81
N LEU A 253 19.48 7.52 1.39
CA LEU A 253 19.66 6.16 0.87
C LEU A 253 20.47 6.11 -0.42
N ASN A 254 20.40 7.14 -1.28
CA ASN A 254 21.24 7.19 -2.48
C ASN A 254 22.72 7.38 -2.14
N SER A 255 23.03 8.16 -1.10
CA SER A 255 24.40 8.36 -0.62
C SER A 255 25.02 7.06 -0.10
N LEU A 256 24.21 6.08 0.35
CA LEU A 256 24.69 4.77 0.78
C LEU A 256 25.24 3.91 -0.36
N LYS A 257 25.00 4.26 -1.62
CA LYS A 257 25.57 3.53 -2.78
C LYS A 257 27.09 3.66 -2.87
N GLU A 258 27.67 4.64 -2.18
CA GLU A 258 29.10 4.95 -2.19
C GLU A 258 29.86 4.36 -0.98
N VAL A 259 29.15 3.72 -0.05
CA VAL A 259 29.69 3.16 1.20
C VAL A 259 30.26 1.77 0.99
#